data_AF-H2YQA4-F1
#
_entry.id   AF-H2YQA4-F1
#
_cell.length_a   1.000
_cell.length_b   1.000
_cell.length_c   1.000
_cell.angle_alpha   90.00
_cell.angle_beta   90.00
_cell.angle_gamma   90.00
#
_symmetry.space_group_name_H-M   'P 1'
#
loop_
_entity.id
_entity.type
_entity.pdbx_description
1 polymer ?
#
loop_
_entity_poly.entity_id
_entity_poly.type
_entity_poly.pdbx_seq_one_letter_code
_entity_poly.pdbx_strand_id
1 'polypeptide(L)'
;MVNEVVYRTFYALLQESLDHFENNTSIQSSAAIIQCLRKIDDNFTHIEPIAKDFIGKYASNYDVVPGLQANGYRSLLALLETLLLHIIQLLRTIYTDRGNTFFRANSYIEKLSSYSDVLHQLRAILYYAQILMGLTPNGNLFVNEDHSEPLMHDCELMAKSCFYNNVHGFQ
;
A
#
# COMPACT_ATOMS: atom_id res chain seq x y z
N MET A 1 12.00 -7.43 7.96
CA MET A 1 11.70 -8.62 7.13
C MET A 1 10.24 -8.51 6.76
N VAL A 2 9.88 -8.69 5.48
CA VAL A 2 8.49 -8.58 5.02
C VAL A 2 7.67 -9.77 5.52
N ASN A 3 6.45 -9.52 5.99
CA ASN A 3 5.58 -10.57 6.51
C ASN A 3 4.83 -11.31 5.38
N GLU A 4 5.40 -12.43 4.94
CA GLU A 4 4.84 -13.27 3.86
C GLU A 4 3.41 -13.75 4.14
N VAL A 5 3.04 -13.94 5.40
CA VAL A 5 1.69 -14.39 5.77
C VAL A 5 0.66 -13.29 5.48
N VAL A 6 1.00 -12.04 5.80
CA VAL A 6 0.12 -10.89 5.52
C VAL A 6 -0.10 -10.73 4.02
N TYR A 7 0.97 -10.81 3.22
CA TYR A 7 0.90 -10.64 1.77
C TYR A 7 0.06 -11.74 1.10
N ARG A 8 0.28 -12.99 1.50
CA ARG A 8 -0.51 -14.13 1.00
C ARG A 8 -1.98 -14.03 1.40
N THR A 9 -2.25 -13.64 2.64
CA THR A 9 -3.62 -13.47 3.15
C THR A 9 -4.34 -12.35 2.41
N PHE A 10 -3.66 -11.22 2.18
CA PHE A 10 -4.17 -10.11 1.40
C PHE A 10 -4.54 -10.55 -0.02
N TYR A 11 -3.62 -11.19 -0.75
CA TYR A 11 -3.87 -11.67 -2.10
C TYR A 11 -5.06 -12.65 -2.16
N ALA A 12 -5.09 -13.64 -1.27
CA ALA A 12 -6.17 -14.62 -1.24
C ALA A 12 -7.55 -13.97 -1.06
N LEU A 13 -7.68 -13.06 -0.10
CA LEU A 13 -8.95 -12.38 0.18
C LEU A 13 -9.33 -11.38 -0.92
N LEU A 14 -8.36 -10.71 -1.53
CA LEU A 14 -8.59 -9.77 -2.62
C LEU A 14 -9.14 -10.50 -3.85
N GLN A 15 -8.51 -11.61 -4.24
CA GLN A 15 -8.93 -12.42 -5.38
C GLN A 15 -10.28 -13.09 -5.12
N GLU A 16 -10.50 -13.66 -3.92
CA GLU A 16 -11.81 -14.20 -3.53
C GLU A 16 -12.92 -13.13 -3.60
N SER A 17 -12.61 -11.89 -3.19
CA SER A 17 -13.57 -10.79 -3.26
C SER A 17 -13.87 -10.38 -4.70
N LEU A 18 -12.85 -10.30 -5.56
CA LEU A 18 -13.00 -10.05 -6.99
C LEU A 18 -13.88 -11.11 -7.64
N ASP A 19 -13.54 -12.39 -7.47
CA ASP A 19 -14.29 -13.53 -7.99
C ASP A 19 -15.76 -13.49 -7.55
N HIS A 20 -16.01 -13.15 -6.28
CA HIS A 20 -17.38 -13.05 -5.78
C HIS A 20 -18.19 -11.97 -6.48
N PHE A 21 -17.67 -10.73 -6.56
CA PHE A 21 -18.42 -9.61 -7.13
C PHE A 21 -18.53 -9.69 -8.65
N GLU A 22 -17.55 -10.30 -9.33
CA GLU A 22 -17.59 -10.56 -10.78
C GLU A 22 -18.66 -11.60 -11.15
N ASN A 23 -18.80 -12.67 -10.34
CA ASN A 23 -19.79 -13.71 -10.58
C ASN A 23 -21.19 -13.35 -10.03
N ASN A 24 -21.30 -12.37 -9.12
CA ASN A 24 -22.56 -11.92 -8.53
C ASN A 24 -22.85 -10.46 -8.89
N THR A 25 -23.22 -10.23 -10.15
CA THR A 25 -23.54 -8.90 -10.69
C THR A 25 -24.91 -8.36 -10.27
N SER A 26 -25.69 -9.12 -9.48
CA SER A 26 -27.02 -8.70 -8.99
C SER A 26 -26.96 -7.58 -7.96
N ILE A 27 -25.79 -7.30 -7.37
CA ILE A 27 -25.60 -6.16 -6.47
C ILE A 27 -25.34 -4.92 -7.35
N GLN A 28 -26.23 -3.93 -7.27
CA GLN A 28 -26.15 -2.68 -8.06
C GLN A 28 -24.78 -1.98 -7.95
N SER A 29 -24.09 -2.16 -6.84
CA SER A 29 -22.79 -1.58 -6.53
C SER A 29 -21.58 -2.46 -6.88
N SER A 30 -21.77 -3.69 -7.40
CA SER A 30 -20.68 -4.63 -7.73
C SER A 30 -19.62 -4.01 -8.63
N ALA A 31 -20.03 -3.29 -9.67
CA ALA A 31 -19.10 -2.69 -10.63
C ALA A 31 -18.12 -1.69 -9.98
N ALA A 32 -18.61 -0.84 -9.08
CA ALA A 32 -17.78 0.14 -8.37
C ALA A 32 -16.84 -0.53 -7.35
N ILE A 33 -17.32 -1.58 -6.67
CA ILE A 33 -16.48 -2.39 -5.76
C ILE A 33 -15.36 -3.08 -6.55
N ILE A 34 -15.69 -3.76 -7.66
CA ILE A 34 -14.70 -4.41 -8.54
C ILE A 34 -13.66 -3.39 -9.01
N GLN A 35 -14.10 -2.19 -9.44
CA GLN A 35 -13.18 -1.14 -9.86
C GLN A 35 -12.19 -0.76 -8.75
N CYS A 36 -12.65 -0.62 -7.51
CA CYS A 36 -11.77 -0.30 -6.40
C CYS A 36 -10.82 -1.46 -6.08
N LEU A 37 -11.32 -2.70 -6.05
CA LEU A 37 -10.50 -3.90 -5.80
C LEU A 37 -9.42 -4.08 -6.87
N ARG A 38 -9.72 -3.85 -8.15
CA ARG A 38 -8.74 -3.91 -9.24
C ARG A 38 -7.67 -2.83 -9.13
N LYS A 39 -8.02 -1.61 -8.72
CA LYS A 39 -7.02 -0.57 -8.46
C LYS A 39 -6.12 -0.93 -7.28
N ILE A 40 -6.66 -1.55 -6.24
CA ILE A 40 -5.88 -2.06 -5.11
C ILE A 40 -4.91 -3.16 -5.58
N ASP A 41 -5.39 -4.11 -6.40
CA ASP A 41 -4.58 -5.21 -6.95
C ASP A 41 -3.45 -4.71 -7.86
N ASP A 42 -3.75 -3.77 -8.77
CA ASP A 42 -2.77 -3.15 -9.66
C ASP A 42 -1.67 -2.44 -8.87
N ASN A 43 -2.05 -1.57 -7.92
CA ASN A 43 -1.07 -0.88 -7.09
C ASN A 43 -0.21 -1.86 -6.30
N PHE A 44 -0.82 -2.92 -5.73
CA PHE A 44 -0.07 -3.88 -4.94
C PHE A 44 0.91 -4.71 -5.78
N THR A 45 0.52 -5.12 -6.98
CA THR A 45 1.40 -5.84 -7.93
C THR A 45 2.66 -5.06 -8.26
N HIS A 46 2.59 -3.73 -8.28
CA HIS A 46 3.76 -2.86 -8.45
C HIS A 46 4.54 -2.60 -7.16
N ILE A 47 3.86 -2.58 -6.01
CA ILE A 47 4.46 -2.35 -4.70
C ILE A 47 5.25 -3.57 -4.22
N GLU A 48 4.71 -4.78 -4.38
CA GLU A 48 5.26 -6.01 -3.78
C GLU A 48 6.73 -6.24 -4.17
N PRO A 49 7.15 -6.15 -5.45
CA PRO A 49 8.54 -6.34 -5.83
C PRO A 49 9.47 -5.30 -5.21
N ILE A 50 9.05 -4.04 -5.13
CA ILE A 50 9.85 -2.97 -4.51
C ILE A 50 10.01 -3.24 -3.00
N ALA A 51 8.91 -3.59 -2.34
CA ALA A 51 8.90 -3.86 -0.91
C ALA A 51 9.71 -5.11 -0.54
N LYS A 52 9.53 -6.23 -1.25
CA LYS A 52 10.20 -7.51 -0.95
C LYS A 52 11.61 -7.58 -1.52
N ASP A 53 11.73 -7.38 -2.82
CA ASP A 53 12.95 -7.71 -3.54
C ASP A 53 14.00 -6.63 -3.49
N PHE A 54 13.61 -5.41 -3.11
CA PHE A 54 14.51 -4.29 -3.04
C PHE A 54 14.65 -3.77 -1.61
N ILE A 55 13.65 -3.10 -1.07
CA ILE A 55 13.75 -2.50 0.25
C ILE A 55 13.93 -3.56 1.34
N GLY A 56 13.17 -4.66 1.29
CA GLY A 56 13.27 -5.77 2.23
C GLY A 56 14.65 -6.41 2.30
N LYS A 57 15.41 -6.40 1.20
CA LYS A 57 16.77 -6.97 1.11
C LYS A 57 17.85 -5.99 1.57
N TYR A 58 17.71 -4.70 1.24
CA TYR A 58 18.79 -3.74 1.40
C TYR A 58 18.58 -2.74 2.55
N ALA A 59 17.39 -2.67 3.16
CA ALA A 59 17.11 -1.71 4.23
C ALA A 59 18.04 -1.83 5.44
N SER A 60 18.58 -3.02 5.72
CA SER A 60 19.53 -3.21 6.84
C SER A 60 20.85 -2.46 6.65
N ASN A 61 21.22 -2.13 5.42
CA ASN A 61 22.44 -1.37 5.13
C ASN A 61 22.35 0.09 5.60
N TYR A 62 21.15 0.55 5.93
CA TYR A 62 20.84 1.92 6.36
C TYR A 62 20.45 1.98 7.85
N ASP A 63 20.64 0.88 8.59
CA ASP A 63 20.45 0.87 10.04
C ASP A 63 21.59 1.65 10.72
N VAL A 64 21.24 2.50 11.68
CA VAL A 64 22.19 3.41 12.36
C VAL A 64 23.29 2.64 13.10
N VAL A 65 22.92 1.53 13.77
CA VAL A 65 23.85 0.61 14.43
C VAL A 65 23.32 -0.82 14.37
N PRO A 66 24.19 -1.85 14.39
CA PRO A 66 23.76 -3.24 14.53
C PRO A 66 22.85 -3.42 15.76
N GLY A 67 21.60 -3.83 15.52
CA GLY A 67 20.60 -4.02 16.58
C GLY A 67 19.57 -2.90 16.73
N LEU A 68 19.80 -1.72 16.14
CA LEU A 68 18.82 -0.63 16.09
C LEU A 68 18.24 -0.50 14.67
N GLN A 69 17.13 -1.21 14.45
CA GLN A 69 16.43 -1.27 13.16
C GLN A 69 15.57 -0.02 12.89
N ALA A 70 16.18 1.16 12.97
CA ALA A 70 15.49 2.45 12.87
C ALA A 70 15.96 3.22 11.64
N ASN A 71 15.27 3.03 10.51
CA ASN A 71 15.45 3.85 9.31
C ASN A 71 14.12 4.04 8.57
N GLY A 72 14.06 5.07 7.71
CA GLY A 72 12.85 5.42 6.97
C GLY A 72 12.33 4.30 6.07
N TYR A 73 13.22 3.50 5.47
CA TYR A 73 12.82 2.38 4.62
C TYR A 73 12.07 1.29 5.38
N ARG A 74 12.47 0.99 6.62
CA ARG A 74 11.76 0.04 7.50
C ARG A 74 10.38 0.57 7.89
N SER A 75 10.26 1.88 8.15
CA SER A 75 8.96 2.51 8.42
C SER A 75 8.02 2.41 7.22
N LEU A 76 8.53 2.53 5.99
CA LEU A 76 7.72 2.33 4.77
C LEU A 76 7.18 0.90 4.65
N LEU A 77 8.01 -0.11 4.98
CA LEU A 77 7.55 -1.50 5.00
C LEU A 77 6.50 -1.74 6.09
N ALA A 78 6.69 -1.18 7.28
CA ALA A 78 5.73 -1.29 8.38
C ALA A 78 4.40 -0.60 8.05
N LEU A 79 4.44 0.56 7.37
CA LEU A 79 3.26 1.26 6.89
C LEU A 79 2.49 0.42 5.86
N LEU A 80 3.19 -0.18 4.89
CA LEU A 80 2.59 -1.08 3.91
C LEU A 80 1.90 -2.26 4.60
N GLU A 81 2.60 -2.95 5.52
CA GLU A 81 2.02 -4.10 6.24
C GLU A 81 0.77 -3.70 7.04
N THR A 82 0.81 -2.56 7.72
CA THR A 82 -0.33 -2.01 8.47
C THR A 82 -1.52 -1.71 7.54
N LEU A 83 -1.26 -1.12 6.38
CA LEU A 83 -2.28 -0.84 5.37
C LEU A 83 -2.92 -2.15 4.83
N LEU A 84 -2.11 -3.17 4.53
CA LEU A 84 -2.61 -4.47 4.09
C LEU A 84 -3.48 -5.14 5.16
N LEU A 85 -3.09 -5.05 6.44
CA LEU A 85 -3.89 -5.58 7.54
C LEU A 85 -5.27 -4.90 7.63
N HIS A 86 -5.34 -3.58 7.46
CA HIS A 86 -6.62 -2.86 7.43
C HIS A 86 -7.48 -3.25 6.23
N ILE A 87 -6.88 -3.43 5.05
CA ILE A 87 -7.62 -3.90 3.87
C ILE A 87 -8.12 -5.33 4.10
N ILE A 88 -7.31 -6.23 4.66
CA ILE A 88 -7.72 -7.60 5.02
C ILE A 88 -8.93 -7.58 5.95
N GLN A 89 -8.91 -6.73 6.99
CA GLN A 89 -10.03 -6.59 7.92
C GLN A 89 -11.29 -6.09 7.20
N LEU A 90 -11.15 -5.11 6.30
CA LEU A 90 -12.26 -4.61 5.50
C LEU A 90 -12.85 -5.68 4.58
N LEU A 91 -12.01 -6.44 3.88
CA LEU A 91 -12.46 -7.52 2.98
C LEU A 91 -13.20 -8.62 3.74
N ARG A 92 -12.73 -9.01 4.93
CA ARG A 92 -13.44 -9.96 5.82
C ARG A 92 -14.79 -9.42 6.29
N THR A 93 -14.87 -8.13 6.57
CA THR A 93 -16.14 -7.48 6.95
C THR A 93 -17.11 -7.50 5.77
N ILE A 94 -16.64 -7.14 4.56
CA ILE A 94 -17.44 -7.22 3.33
C ILE A 94 -17.91 -8.65 3.06
N TYR A 95 -17.03 -9.64 3.22
CA TYR A 95 -17.37 -11.05 3.08
C TYR A 95 -18.55 -11.46 3.96
N THR A 96 -18.55 -11.00 5.22
CA THR A 96 -19.59 -11.30 6.20
C THR A 96 -20.90 -10.57 5.89
N ASP A 97 -20.80 -9.30 5.47
CA ASP A 97 -21.96 -8.42 5.30
C ASP A 97 -22.64 -8.50 3.93
N ARG A 98 -21.95 -8.98 2.89
CA ARG A 98 -22.44 -8.94 1.48
C ARG A 98 -23.74 -9.68 1.23
N GLY A 99 -24.10 -10.66 2.07
CA GLY A 99 -25.37 -11.38 2.00
C GLY A 99 -26.51 -10.75 2.82
N ASN A 100 -26.22 -9.69 3.58
CA ASN A 100 -27.19 -9.03 4.45
C ASN A 100 -28.00 -7.98 3.67
N THR A 101 -29.29 -7.89 3.94
CA THR A 101 -30.19 -6.86 3.38
C THR A 101 -29.74 -5.43 3.71
N PHE A 102 -28.94 -5.25 4.77
CA PHE A 102 -28.38 -3.96 5.18
C PHE A 102 -26.97 -3.68 4.63
N PHE A 103 -26.52 -4.39 3.59
CA PHE A 103 -25.19 -4.17 2.99
C PHE A 103 -25.01 -2.71 2.53
N ARG A 104 -24.15 -1.97 3.24
CA ARG A 104 -23.88 -0.55 2.98
C ARG A 104 -22.80 -0.40 1.92
N ALA A 105 -23.13 -0.77 0.69
CA ALA A 105 -22.17 -0.81 -0.42
C ALA A 105 -21.42 0.52 -0.62
N ASN A 106 -22.11 1.66 -0.53
CA ASN A 106 -21.49 2.98 -0.69
C ASN A 106 -20.38 3.24 0.35
N SER A 107 -20.61 2.91 1.62
CA SER A 107 -19.60 3.06 2.67
C SER A 107 -18.39 2.14 2.44
N TYR A 108 -18.61 0.95 1.88
CA TYR A 108 -17.51 0.05 1.51
C TYR A 108 -16.71 0.58 0.32
N ILE A 109 -17.38 1.13 -0.70
CA ILE A 109 -16.74 1.76 -1.85
C ILE A 109 -15.87 2.94 -1.42
N GLU A 110 -16.38 3.82 -0.55
CA GLU A 110 -15.63 4.96 -0.03
C GLU A 110 -14.33 4.53 0.68
N LYS A 111 -14.41 3.49 1.53
CA LYS A 111 -13.24 2.93 2.22
C LYS A 111 -12.25 2.27 1.25
N LEU A 112 -12.73 1.44 0.33
CA LEU A 112 -11.88 0.79 -0.68
C LEU A 112 -11.20 1.81 -1.60
N SER A 113 -11.93 2.85 -2.02
CA SER A 113 -11.35 3.93 -2.82
C SER A 113 -10.27 4.68 -2.04
N SER A 114 -10.52 4.97 -0.76
CA SER A 114 -9.53 5.62 0.10
C SER A 114 -8.26 4.78 0.24
N TYR A 115 -8.38 3.47 0.45
CA TYR A 115 -7.23 2.57 0.50
C TYR A 115 -6.50 2.47 -0.85
N SER A 116 -7.24 2.48 -1.97
CA SER A 116 -6.64 2.55 -3.31
C SER A 116 -5.78 3.82 -3.47
N ASP A 117 -6.28 4.97 -3.03
CA ASP A 117 -5.54 6.24 -3.15
C ASP A 117 -4.28 6.24 -2.28
N VAL A 118 -4.37 5.71 -1.05
CA VAL A 118 -3.21 5.56 -0.15
C VAL A 118 -2.17 4.60 -0.76
N LEU A 119 -2.59 3.46 -1.31
CA LEU A 119 -1.69 2.53 -1.99
C LEU A 119 -1.02 3.17 -3.20
N HIS A 120 -1.76 3.97 -3.99
CA HIS A 120 -1.19 4.68 -5.13
C HIS A 120 -0.08 5.65 -4.72
N GLN A 121 -0.30 6.43 -3.66
CA GLN A 121 0.73 7.35 -3.15
C GLN A 121 1.89 6.59 -2.51
N LEU A 122 1.62 5.50 -1.79
CA LEU A 122 2.66 4.65 -1.22
C LEU A 122 3.53 4.00 -2.30
N ARG A 123 2.94 3.58 -3.43
CA ARG A 123 3.69 3.09 -4.60
C ARG A 123 4.70 4.12 -5.09
N ALA A 124 4.29 5.38 -5.22
CA ALA A 124 5.19 6.45 -5.62
C ALA A 124 6.32 6.66 -4.58
N ILE A 125 5.99 6.65 -3.28
CA ILE A 125 7.01 6.80 -2.22
C ILE A 125 8.03 5.66 -2.27
N LEU A 126 7.56 4.42 -2.43
CA LEU A 126 8.42 3.24 -2.53
C LEU A 126 9.30 3.28 -3.78
N TYR A 127 8.78 3.77 -4.90
CA TYR A 127 9.55 3.98 -6.12
C TYR A 127 10.68 4.99 -5.91
N TYR A 128 10.41 6.13 -5.29
CA TYR A 128 11.47 7.11 -4.98
C TYR A 128 12.46 6.59 -3.94
N ALA A 129 11.98 5.83 -2.94
CA ALA A 129 12.84 5.14 -1.99
C ALA A 129 13.80 4.17 -2.70
N GLN A 130 13.32 3.44 -3.72
CA GLN A 130 14.16 2.57 -4.53
C GLN A 130 15.24 3.36 -5.30
N ILE A 131 14.87 4.48 -5.93
CA ILE A 131 15.82 5.37 -6.62
C ILE A 131 16.88 5.86 -5.64
N LEU A 132 16.47 6.38 -4.49
CA LEU A 132 17.35 6.90 -3.45
C LEU A 132 18.41 5.88 -3.05
N MET A 133 17.99 4.67 -2.70
CA MET A 133 18.93 3.61 -2.32
C MET A 133 19.90 3.23 -3.44
N GLY A 134 19.50 3.38 -4.71
CA GLY A 134 20.38 3.17 -5.87
C GLY A 134 21.42 4.27 -6.02
N LEU A 135 21.06 5.52 -5.68
CA LEU A 135 21.96 6.68 -5.71
C LEU A 135 22.86 6.78 -4.48
N THR A 136 22.49 6.14 -3.37
CA THR A 136 23.23 6.18 -2.11
C THR A 136 23.75 4.80 -1.68
N PRO A 137 24.59 4.12 -2.47
CA PRO A 137 25.09 2.80 -2.11
C PRO A 137 25.90 2.84 -0.81
N ASN A 138 25.99 1.69 -0.13
CA ASN A 138 26.75 1.48 1.11
C ASN A 138 26.22 2.18 2.38
N GLY A 139 24.92 2.47 2.44
CA GLY A 139 24.29 2.99 3.67
C GLY A 139 24.43 4.51 3.87
N ASN A 140 24.92 5.22 2.85
CA ASN A 140 24.89 6.67 2.83
C ASN A 140 23.43 7.16 2.80
N LEU A 141 23.08 8.16 3.60
CA LEU A 141 21.73 8.71 3.63
C LEU A 141 21.53 9.90 2.69
N PHE A 142 22.62 10.42 2.13
CA PHE A 142 22.63 11.65 1.34
C PHE A 142 23.06 11.34 -0.09
N VAL A 143 22.28 11.88 -1.02
CA VAL A 143 22.57 11.85 -2.45
C VAL A 143 23.54 12.98 -2.77
N ASN A 144 24.41 12.78 -3.76
CA ASN A 144 25.24 13.86 -4.30
C ASN A 144 24.37 15.01 -4.82
N GLU A 145 24.86 16.25 -4.69
CA GLU A 145 24.09 17.48 -4.95
C GLU A 145 23.39 17.49 -6.33
N ASP A 146 24.04 16.96 -7.36
CA ASP A 146 23.55 16.90 -8.75
C ASP A 146 22.22 16.14 -8.95
N HIS A 147 21.85 15.26 -8.02
CA HIS A 147 20.61 14.46 -8.10
C HIS A 147 19.60 14.81 -7.01
N SER A 148 19.92 15.74 -6.11
CA SER A 148 19.10 16.10 -4.96
C SER A 148 17.88 16.97 -5.34
N GLU A 149 18.09 18.01 -6.15
CA GLU A 149 17.05 18.97 -6.54
C GLU A 149 15.89 18.32 -7.33
N PRO A 150 16.13 17.54 -8.40
CA PRO A 150 15.03 16.94 -9.16
C PRO A 150 14.19 15.99 -8.31
N LEU A 151 14.84 15.23 -7.42
CA LEU A 151 14.18 14.27 -6.57
C LEU A 151 13.33 14.95 -5.48
N MET A 152 13.82 16.04 -4.89
CA MET A 152 13.06 16.82 -3.91
C MET A 152 11.84 17.47 -4.55
N HIS A 153 11.98 18.03 -5.76
CA HIS A 153 10.86 18.61 -6.50
C HIS A 153 9.74 17.58 -6.74
N ASP A 154 10.09 16.40 -7.22
CA ASP A 154 9.17 15.30 -7.43
C ASP A 154 8.46 14.86 -6.13
N CYS A 155 9.21 14.80 -5.01
CA CYS A 155 8.65 14.46 -3.71
C CYS A 155 7.67 15.53 -3.19
N GLU A 156 7.89 16.81 -3.52
CA GLU A 156 7.00 17.90 -3.14
C GLU A 156 5.67 17.86 -3.90
N LEU A 157 5.68 17.39 -5.14
CA LEU A 157 4.49 17.23 -5.98
C LEU A 157 3.61 16.04 -5.55
N MET A 158 4.09 15.17 -4.67
CA MET A 158 3.33 14.02 -4.18
C MET A 158 2.12 14.45 -3.34
N ALA A 159 0.98 13.79 -3.57
CA ALA A 159 -0.27 14.15 -2.90
C ALA A 159 -0.29 13.64 -1.45
N LYS A 160 0.12 14.51 -0.52
CA LYS A 160 0.15 14.24 0.93
C LYS A 160 -1.24 14.09 1.55
N SER A 161 -2.28 14.62 0.90
CA SER A 161 -3.65 14.67 1.42
C SER A 161 -4.25 13.29 1.72
N CYS A 162 -3.85 12.25 0.99
CA CYS A 162 -4.34 10.89 1.25
C CYS A 162 -3.93 10.34 2.63
N PHE A 163 -2.82 10.83 3.20
CA PHE A 163 -2.33 10.42 4.51
C PHE A 163 -2.90 11.25 5.66
N TYR A 164 -3.23 12.51 5.42
CA TYR A 164 -3.59 13.47 6.48
C TYR A 164 -5.07 13.91 6.48
N ASN A 165 -5.74 13.90 5.33
CA ASN A 165 -7.05 14.54 5.16
C ASN A 165 -8.20 13.58 4.87
N ASN A 166 -7.96 12.26 4.83
CA ASN A 166 -9.05 11.31 4.74
C ASN A 166 -9.62 11.04 6.14
N VAL A 167 -10.92 11.26 6.32
CA VAL A 167 -11.68 11.08 7.58
C VAL A 167 -11.66 9.63 8.10
N HIS A 168 -11.07 8.70 7.34
CA HIS A 168 -10.90 7.28 7.67
C HIS A 168 -9.43 6.87 7.80
N GLY A 169 -8.50 7.83 7.86
CA GLY A 169 -7.07 7.58 7.99
C GLY A 169 -6.73 6.99 9.37
N PHE A 170 -6.28 5.72 9.37
CA PHE A 170 -5.57 5.04 10.46
C PHE A 170 -5.94 5.45 11.90
N GLN A 171 -7.23 5.39 12.27
CA GLN A 171 -7.68 5.46 13.67
C GLN A 171 -7.96 4.07 14.22
#